data_AF-A0A7C1PY72-F1
#
_entry.id   AF-A0A7C1PY72-F1
#
_cell.length_a   1.000
_cell.length_b   1.000
_cell.length_c   1.000
_cell.angle_alpha   90.00
_cell.angle_beta   90.00
_cell.angle_gamma   90.00
#
_symmetry.space_group_name_H-M   'P 1'
#
loop_
_entity.id
_entity.type
_entity.pdbx_description
1 polymer ?
#
loop_
_entity_poly.entity_id
_entity_poly.type
_entity_poly.pdbx_seq_one_letter_code
_entity_poly.pdbx_strand_id
1 'polypeptide(L)'
;MYAIKNNMMKYLYFLIIIFIGNVLLAFNTSSEVTEINNSCGCGESETKYNAHEDIWKITGAEAETKYNPHEDKWEYACPESETRYNKHEDKWEYASENAELQYNPHEDEWEYACPNAELEYNPHEDRWEYNSK
;
A
#
# COMPACT_ATOMS: atom_id res chain seq x y z
N MET A 1 44.74 -43.12 23.76
CA MET A 1 44.69 -41.88 22.95
C MET A 1 43.49 -41.80 21.98
N TYR A 2 42.61 -42.81 21.91
CA TYR A 2 41.41 -42.80 21.05
C TYR A 2 40.16 -42.19 21.74
N ALA A 3 40.02 -42.36 23.05
CA ALA A 3 38.83 -41.91 23.80
C ALA A 3 38.70 -40.37 23.92
N ILE A 4 39.83 -39.65 24.01
CA ILE A 4 39.84 -38.19 24.16
C ILE A 4 39.36 -37.49 22.89
N LYS A 5 39.72 -38.03 21.72
CA LYS A 5 39.31 -37.49 20.41
C LYS A 5 37.81 -37.61 20.19
N ASN A 6 37.20 -38.71 20.64
CA ASN A 6 35.75 -38.94 20.54
C ASN A 6 34.93 -38.01 21.45
N ASN A 7 35.40 -37.73 22.67
CA ASN A 7 34.73 -36.80 23.56
C ASN A 7 34.85 -35.35 23.07
N MET A 8 35.98 -34.97 22.48
CA MET A 8 36.19 -33.64 21.90
C MET A 8 35.27 -33.40 20.68
N MET A 9 35.06 -34.41 19.83
CA MET A 9 34.14 -34.31 18.67
C MET A 9 32.67 -34.18 19.10
N LYS A 10 32.25 -34.87 20.18
CA LYS A 10 30.90 -34.72 20.73
C LYS A 10 30.65 -33.33 21.31
N TYR A 11 31.66 -32.76 21.97
CA TYR A 11 31.57 -31.40 22.52
C TYR A 11 31.46 -30.36 21.42
N LEU A 12 32.23 -30.53 20.33
CA LEU A 12 32.14 -29.65 19.16
C LEU A 12 30.74 -29.71 18.51
N TYR A 13 30.17 -30.92 18.37
CA TYR A 13 28.83 -31.11 17.81
C TYR A 13 27.74 -30.46 18.69
N PHE A 14 27.88 -30.57 20.02
CA PHE A 14 26.95 -29.97 20.96
C PHE A 14 27.00 -28.43 20.92
N LEU A 15 28.20 -27.84 20.82
CA LEU A 15 28.38 -26.40 20.66
C LEU A 15 27.80 -25.88 19.34
N ILE A 16 27.95 -26.63 18.25
CA ILE A 16 27.35 -26.30 16.95
C ILE A 16 25.82 -26.30 17.04
N ILE A 17 25.21 -27.29 17.70
CA ILE A 17 23.75 -27.35 17.89
C ILE A 17 23.25 -26.16 18.72
N ILE A 18 23.93 -25.80 19.80
CA ILE A 18 23.57 -24.63 20.62
C ILE A 18 23.67 -23.35 19.79
N PHE A 19 24.72 -23.20 18.99
CA PHE A 19 24.91 -22.00 18.16
C PHE A 19 23.82 -21.87 17.10
N ILE A 20 23.49 -22.96 16.40
CA ILE A 20 22.41 -23.00 15.40
C ILE A 20 21.05 -22.76 16.07
N GLY A 21 20.79 -23.33 17.25
CA GLY A 21 19.55 -23.12 18.00
C GLY A 21 19.34 -21.66 18.43
N ASN A 22 20.40 -20.98 18.89
CA ASN A 22 20.34 -19.55 19.23
C ASN A 22 20.15 -18.67 18.00
N VAL A 23 20.76 -19.03 16.87
CA VAL A 23 20.55 -18.34 15.59
C VAL A 23 19.10 -18.51 15.12
N LEU A 24 18.52 -19.71 15.22
CA LEU A 24 17.10 -19.96 14.89
C LEU A 24 16.12 -19.22 15.81
N LEU A 25 16.44 -19.08 17.10
CA LEU A 25 15.62 -18.29 18.03
C LEU A 25 15.69 -16.78 17.70
N ALA A 26 16.86 -16.27 17.30
CA ALA A 26 17.00 -14.88 16.87
C ALA A 26 16.29 -14.58 15.54
N PHE A 27 16.15 -15.57 14.65
CA PHE A 27 15.38 -15.43 13.41
C PHE A 27 13.86 -15.49 13.59
N ASN A 28 13.36 -15.98 14.73
CA ASN A 28 11.92 -16.01 15.01
C ASN A 28 11.40 -14.78 15.74
N THR A 29 12.25 -13.80 16.06
CA THR A 29 11.83 -12.51 16.62
C THR A 29 11.95 -11.42 15.56
N SER A 30 11.23 -11.56 14.45
CA SER A 30 11.07 -10.46 13.49
C SER A 30 9.79 -10.64 12.69
N SER A 31 8.69 -10.12 13.22
CA SER A 31 7.87 -9.11 12.53
C SER A 31 6.53 -9.00 13.26
N GLU A 32 6.54 -8.38 14.44
CA GLU A 32 5.37 -7.61 14.83
C GLU A 32 5.73 -6.16 14.53
N VAL A 33 5.85 -5.87 13.23
CA VAL A 33 5.68 -4.49 12.77
C VAL A 33 4.23 -4.21 13.10
N THR A 34 4.02 -3.28 14.03
CA THR A 34 2.76 -2.55 14.10
C THR A 34 2.61 -1.88 12.75
N GLU A 35 1.97 -2.57 11.80
CA GLU A 35 1.40 -1.92 10.63
C GLU A 35 0.44 -0.90 11.21
N ILE A 36 0.91 0.35 11.30
CA ILE A 36 0.01 1.48 11.19
C ILE A 36 -0.75 1.16 9.91
N ASN A 37 -2.06 0.96 10.04
CA ASN A 37 -3.04 0.60 9.04
C ASN A 37 -3.16 1.68 7.95
N ASN A 38 -2.03 2.03 7.34
CA ASN A 38 -1.85 2.98 6.24
C ASN A 38 -2.37 2.42 4.92
N SER A 39 -2.95 1.22 4.92
CA SER A 39 -3.63 0.66 3.78
C SER A 39 -4.99 1.33 3.63
N CYS A 40 -5.15 2.07 2.55
CA CYS A 40 -6.43 2.63 2.12
C CYS A 40 -6.69 2.42 0.62
N GLY A 41 -5.81 1.70 -0.07
CA GLY A 41 -6.04 1.19 -1.41
C GLY A 41 -6.98 -0.03 -1.39
N CYS A 42 -7.48 -0.40 -2.55
CA CYS A 42 -8.34 -1.56 -2.74
C CYS A 42 -7.76 -2.46 -3.83
N GLY A 43 -6.80 -3.29 -3.42
CA GLY A 43 -6.01 -4.14 -4.30
C GLY A 43 -4.86 -3.40 -5.00
N GLU A 44 -4.02 -4.18 -5.67
CA GLU A 44 -2.88 -3.71 -6.46
C GLU A 44 -3.33 -2.70 -7.53
N SER A 45 -2.47 -1.74 -7.84
CA SER A 45 -2.76 -0.70 -8.82
C SER A 45 -2.87 -1.23 -10.26
N GLU A 46 -3.86 -0.75 -10.99
CA GLU A 46 -4.01 -0.97 -12.42
C GLU A 46 -4.67 0.21 -13.13
N THR A 47 -4.46 0.31 -14.44
CA THR A 47 -5.13 1.31 -15.27
C THR A 47 -6.50 0.78 -15.70
N LYS A 48 -7.58 1.48 -15.34
CA LYS A 48 -8.95 1.14 -15.74
C LYS A 48 -9.59 2.24 -16.57
N TYR A 49 -10.41 1.86 -17.54
CA TYR A 49 -11.19 2.79 -18.36
C TYR A 49 -12.60 2.97 -17.81
N ASN A 50 -12.93 4.20 -17.42
CA ASN A 50 -14.27 4.59 -17.01
C ASN A 50 -15.08 5.07 -18.23
N ALA A 51 -16.00 4.23 -18.71
CA ALA A 51 -16.83 4.53 -19.87
C ALA A 51 -17.89 5.61 -19.64
N HIS A 52 -18.20 5.97 -18.38
CA HIS A 52 -19.16 7.04 -18.08
C HIS A 52 -18.56 8.43 -18.30
N GLU A 53 -17.25 8.58 -18.05
CA GLU A 53 -16.52 9.83 -18.16
C GLU A 53 -15.53 9.87 -19.35
N ASP A 54 -15.39 8.76 -20.09
CA ASP A 54 -14.43 8.62 -21.20
C ASP A 54 -12.97 8.91 -20.77
N ILE A 55 -12.57 8.34 -19.62
CA ILE A 55 -11.25 8.61 -19.00
C ILE A 55 -10.58 7.31 -18.53
N TRP A 56 -9.26 7.23 -18.64
CA TRP A 56 -8.41 6.21 -18.02
C TRP A 56 -7.89 6.69 -16.67
N LYS A 57 -7.93 5.81 -15.66
CA LYS A 57 -7.54 6.15 -14.28
C LYS A 57 -6.59 5.09 -13.73
N ILE A 58 -5.57 5.51 -12.99
CA ILE A 58 -4.76 4.59 -12.18
C ILE A 58 -5.50 4.38 -10.85
N THR A 59 -5.89 3.16 -10.56
CA THR A 59 -6.73 2.85 -9.39
C THR A 59 -6.46 1.43 -8.88
N GLY A 60 -6.94 1.09 -7.68
CA GLY A 60 -6.84 -0.27 -7.16
C GLY A 60 -7.66 -1.28 -7.98
N ALA A 61 -7.16 -2.52 -8.08
CA ALA A 61 -7.78 -3.62 -8.82
C ALA A 61 -9.21 -3.95 -8.35
N GLU A 62 -9.54 -3.66 -7.11
CA GLU A 62 -10.88 -3.86 -6.53
C GLU A 62 -11.74 -2.58 -6.55
N ALA A 63 -11.21 -1.46 -7.07
CA ALA A 63 -12.00 -0.24 -7.24
C ALA A 63 -13.11 -0.41 -8.28
N GLU A 64 -14.28 0.13 -7.99
CA GLU A 64 -15.47 0.09 -8.85
C GLU A 64 -15.89 1.51 -9.22
N THR A 65 -16.61 1.67 -10.34
CA THR A 65 -17.19 2.97 -10.71
C THR A 65 -18.35 3.30 -9.79
N LYS A 66 -18.25 4.39 -9.04
CA LYS A 66 -19.32 4.93 -8.20
C LYS A 66 -19.75 6.31 -8.69
N TYR A 67 -21.05 6.55 -8.66
CA TYR A 67 -21.60 7.87 -8.98
C TYR A 67 -21.52 8.78 -7.76
N ASN A 68 -20.86 9.93 -7.92
CA ASN A 68 -20.75 10.97 -6.91
C ASN A 68 -21.85 12.02 -7.17
N PRO A 69 -22.93 12.06 -6.36
CA PRO A 69 -24.06 12.96 -6.59
C PRO A 69 -23.76 14.43 -6.27
N HIS A 70 -22.67 14.73 -5.58
CA HIS A 70 -22.28 16.11 -5.28
C HIS A 70 -21.60 16.79 -6.47
N GLU A 71 -20.97 16.00 -7.34
CA GLU A 71 -20.23 16.47 -8.52
C GLU A 71 -20.89 16.08 -9.85
N ASP A 72 -21.98 15.29 -9.83
CA ASP A 72 -22.66 14.77 -11.03
C ASP A 72 -21.71 14.01 -11.97
N LYS A 73 -20.82 13.18 -11.40
CA LYS A 73 -19.79 12.42 -12.14
C LYS A 73 -19.63 11.01 -11.62
N TRP A 74 -19.09 10.12 -12.45
CA TRP A 74 -18.65 8.78 -12.07
C TRP A 74 -17.16 8.75 -11.82
N GLU A 75 -16.72 8.16 -10.71
CA GLU A 75 -15.30 7.99 -10.40
C GLU A 75 -14.99 6.59 -9.87
N TYR A 76 -13.74 6.15 -10.01
CA TYR A 76 -13.30 4.90 -9.39
C TYR A 76 -13.09 5.09 -7.90
N ALA A 77 -13.63 4.16 -7.12
CA ALA A 77 -13.66 4.26 -5.68
C ALA A 77 -13.61 2.87 -5.04
N CYS A 78 -12.91 2.76 -3.90
CA CYS A 78 -12.85 1.52 -3.15
C CYS A 78 -14.22 1.16 -2.53
N PRO A 79 -14.55 -0.12 -2.31
CA PRO A 79 -15.86 -0.52 -1.79
C PRO A 79 -16.30 0.24 -0.53
N GLU A 80 -15.37 0.44 0.42
CA GLU A 80 -15.60 1.10 1.70
C GLU A 80 -15.35 2.63 1.69
N SER A 81 -15.04 3.23 0.53
CA SER A 81 -14.82 4.68 0.46
C SER A 81 -16.12 5.48 0.55
N GLU A 82 -16.06 6.64 1.17
CA GLU A 82 -17.17 7.59 1.30
C GLU A 82 -16.84 8.92 0.61
N THR A 83 -17.86 9.69 0.21
CA THR A 83 -17.64 11.03 -0.35
C THR A 83 -17.16 11.99 0.73
N ARG A 84 -16.02 12.64 0.50
CA ARG A 84 -15.42 13.61 1.41
C ARG A 84 -15.19 14.93 0.68
N TYR A 85 -15.42 16.04 1.39
CA TYR A 85 -15.27 17.37 0.83
C TYR A 85 -13.82 17.85 0.92
N ASN A 86 -13.24 18.17 -0.23
CA ASN A 86 -11.92 18.76 -0.38
C ASN A 86 -12.03 20.29 -0.44
N LYS A 87 -11.71 20.93 0.68
CA LYS A 87 -11.79 22.40 0.83
C LYS A 87 -10.77 23.19 0.00
N HIS A 88 -9.72 22.55 -0.49
CA HIS A 88 -8.69 23.22 -1.30
C HIS A 88 -9.15 23.38 -2.75
N GLU A 89 -9.95 22.42 -3.22
CA GLU A 89 -10.48 22.38 -4.58
C GLU A 89 -11.98 22.72 -4.69
N ASP A 90 -12.68 22.94 -3.56
CA ASP A 90 -14.14 23.16 -3.52
C ASP A 90 -14.94 22.03 -4.20
N LYS A 91 -14.50 20.79 -4.02
CA LYS A 91 -15.10 19.59 -4.65
C LYS A 91 -15.31 18.45 -3.66
N TRP A 92 -16.21 17.54 -3.98
CA TRP A 92 -16.39 16.26 -3.30
C TRP A 92 -15.75 15.13 -4.10
N GLU A 93 -15.09 14.20 -3.41
CA GLU A 93 -14.50 13.01 -4.02
C GLU A 93 -14.63 11.80 -3.09
N TYR A 94 -14.74 10.60 -3.67
CA TYR A 94 -14.65 9.37 -2.89
C TYR A 94 -13.26 9.19 -2.31
N ALA A 95 -13.20 8.93 -1.00
CA ALA A 95 -11.96 8.74 -0.28
C ALA A 95 -12.14 7.68 0.80
N SER A 96 -11.12 6.83 0.94
CA SER A 96 -11.04 5.85 2.03
C SER A 96 -10.89 6.54 3.38
N GLU A 97 -11.23 5.84 4.47
CA GLU A 97 -11.20 6.39 5.84
C GLU A 97 -9.83 6.97 6.21
N ASN A 98 -8.75 6.25 5.88
CA ASN A 98 -7.37 6.66 6.20
C ASN A 98 -6.74 7.55 5.13
N ALA A 99 -7.47 7.94 4.08
CA ALA A 99 -6.94 8.85 3.07
C ALA A 99 -6.81 10.27 3.64
N GLU A 100 -5.74 10.96 3.26
CA GLU A 100 -5.43 12.32 3.67
C GLU A 100 -5.30 13.22 2.45
N LEU A 101 -5.56 14.52 2.62
CA LEU A 101 -5.36 15.49 1.55
C LEU A 101 -3.86 15.63 1.28
N GLN A 102 -3.47 15.33 0.04
CA GLN A 102 -2.11 15.47 -0.44
C GLN A 102 -2.06 16.38 -1.64
N TYR A 103 -0.99 17.16 -1.73
CA TYR A 103 -0.78 18.11 -2.81
C TYR A 103 0.06 17.47 -3.91
N ASN A 104 -0.50 17.40 -5.11
CA ASN A 104 0.19 16.97 -6.31
C ASN A 104 0.89 18.18 -6.97
N PRO A 105 2.22 18.30 -6.89
CA PRO A 105 2.95 19.43 -7.46
C PRO A 105 3.05 19.42 -8.98
N HIS A 106 2.72 18.30 -9.64
CA HIS A 106 2.72 18.23 -11.10
C HIS A 106 1.45 18.81 -11.71
N GLU A 107 0.34 18.70 -11.01
CA GLU A 107 -0.98 19.18 -11.45
C GLU A 107 -1.44 20.47 -10.74
N ASP A 108 -0.74 20.90 -9.67
CA ASP A 108 -1.17 22.03 -8.80
C ASP A 108 -2.54 21.79 -8.15
N GLU A 109 -2.81 20.54 -7.76
CA GLU A 109 -4.10 20.09 -7.22
C GLU A 109 -3.93 19.39 -5.86
N TRP A 110 -4.92 19.54 -4.99
CA TRP A 110 -5.09 18.70 -3.81
C TRP A 110 -6.08 17.57 -4.08
N GLU A 111 -5.76 16.36 -3.62
CA GLU A 111 -6.67 15.21 -3.65
C GLU A 111 -6.50 14.33 -2.41
N TYR A 112 -7.57 13.61 -2.04
CA TYR A 112 -7.47 12.56 -1.03
C TYR A 112 -6.67 11.36 -1.57
N ALA A 113 -5.54 11.08 -0.94
CA ALA A 113 -4.65 9.99 -1.31
C ALA A 113 -4.19 9.21 -0.07
N CYS A 114 -3.75 7.97 -0.28
CA CYS A 114 -3.22 7.16 0.80
C CYS A 114 -1.91 7.71 1.35
N PRO A 115 -1.66 7.63 2.67
CA PRO A 115 -0.43 8.17 3.26
C PRO A 115 0.86 7.61 2.63
N ASN A 116 0.81 6.42 2.06
CA ASN A 116 1.89 5.75 1.34
C ASN A 116 1.75 5.80 -0.20
N ALA A 117 0.80 6.57 -0.74
CA ALA A 117 0.61 6.70 -2.17
C ALA A 117 1.80 7.43 -2.79
N GLU A 118 2.16 7.02 -4.01
CA GLU A 118 3.20 7.66 -4.81
C GLU A 118 2.57 8.25 -6.06
N LEU A 119 3.13 9.35 -6.56
CA LEU A 119 2.70 9.93 -7.83
C LEU A 119 3.15 9.03 -8.98
N GLU A 120 2.20 8.66 -9.83
CA GLU A 120 2.43 7.89 -11.04
C GLU A 120 1.91 8.66 -12.25
N TYR A 121 2.69 8.65 -13.34
CA TYR A 121 2.31 9.30 -14.58
C TYR A 121 1.36 8.38 -15.37
N ASN A 122 0.17 8.87 -15.66
CA ASN A 122 -0.82 8.25 -16.51
C ASN A 122 -0.65 8.72 -17.96
N PRO A 123 -0.09 7.89 -18.87
CA PRO A 123 0.16 8.28 -20.26
C PRO A 123 -1.10 8.35 -21.12
N HIS A 124 -2.23 7.81 -20.66
CA HIS A 124 -3.49 7.89 -21.38
C HIS A 124 -4.16 9.26 -21.23
N GLU A 125 -3.92 9.92 -20.10
CA GLU A 125 -4.49 11.22 -19.74
C GLU A 125 -3.46 12.35 -19.68
N ASP A 126 -2.18 12.05 -19.93
CA ASP A 126 -1.05 13.01 -19.85
C ASP A 126 -0.99 13.78 -18.53
N ARG A 127 -1.20 13.08 -17.41
CA ARG A 127 -1.25 13.66 -16.06
C ARG A 127 -0.61 12.76 -15.01
N TRP A 128 -0.25 13.34 -13.86
CA TRP A 128 0.18 12.62 -12.67
C TRP A 128 -0.99 12.42 -11.71
N GLU A 129 -1.09 11.22 -11.13
CA GLU A 129 -2.14 10.82 -10.19
C GLU A 129 -1.51 10.12 -8.98
N TYR A 130 -2.08 10.29 -7.78
CA TYR A 130 -1.67 9.46 -6.65
C TYR A 130 -2.13 8.02 -6.82
N ASN A 131 -1.17 7.11 -6.68
CA ASN A 131 -1.40 5.69 -6.72
C ASN A 131 -1.08 5.05 -5.36
N SER A 132 -2.13 4.55 -4.69
CA SER A 132 -2.02 3.74 -3.49
C SER A 132 -1.68 2.29 -3.86
N LYS A 133 -0.40 1.94 -3.76
CA LYS A 133 0.09 0.55 -3.83
C LYS A 133 -0.46 -0.29 -2.68
#